data_AF-A0A973AED9-F1
#
_entry.id   AF-A0A973AED9-F1
#
_cell.length_a   1.000
_cell.length_b   1.000
_cell.length_c   1.000
_cell.angle_alpha   90.00
_cell.angle_beta   90.00
_cell.angle_gamma   90.00
#
_symmetry.space_group_name_H-M   'P 1'
#
loop_
_entity.id
_entity.type
_entity.pdbx_description
1 polymer ?
#
loop_
_entity_poly.entity_id
_entity_poly.type
_entity_poly.pdbx_seq_one_letter_code
_entity_poly.pdbx_strand_id
1 'polypeptide(L)'
;KFGANIAGVFGIELAWGRWPLTMHSAGWGMLFNATVCVVVSAMTQTDQATAHRMKYHNFLREHASLPASKQGLKPIAWIITLAWLFFGVGPGAVIGNDIFGAPNAGYAAWTFGMPSIWAWQILWWALGVGMMWFLAYKMEMSTLPTKEVEALVDDIGDAAIAGDSA
;
A
#
# COMPACT_ATOMS: atom_id res chain seq x y z
N LYS A 1 -2.52 28.26 -23.44
CA LYS A 1 -1.70 29.31 -22.79
C LYS A 1 -2.55 30.29 -21.98
N PHE A 2 -3.83 30.48 -22.31
CA PHE A 2 -4.72 31.43 -21.62
C PHE A 2 -4.71 31.37 -20.08
N GLY A 3 -4.97 30.22 -19.44
CA GLY A 3 -5.00 30.13 -17.97
C GLY A 3 -3.65 30.39 -17.28
N ALA A 4 -2.55 29.86 -17.85
CA ALA A 4 -1.20 30.12 -17.36
C ALA A 4 -0.80 31.59 -17.54
N ASN A 5 -1.27 32.25 -18.60
CA ASN A 5 -1.04 33.67 -18.82
C ASN A 5 -1.81 34.53 -17.80
N ILE A 6 -3.05 34.15 -17.43
CA ILE A 6 -3.81 34.85 -16.38
C ILE A 6 -3.10 34.73 -15.03
N ALA A 7 -2.65 33.53 -14.65
CA ALA A 7 -1.89 33.35 -13.42
C ALA A 7 -0.56 34.14 -13.44
N GLY A 8 0.11 34.18 -14.59
CA GLY A 8 1.31 34.99 -14.81
C GLY A 8 1.09 36.51 -14.68
N VAL A 9 -0.10 37.02 -15.02
CA VAL A 9 -0.46 38.44 -14.79
C VAL A 9 -0.48 38.79 -13.29
N PHE A 10 -0.77 37.81 -12.43
CA PHE A 10 -0.73 37.97 -10.97
C PHE A 10 0.60 37.54 -10.34
N GLY A 11 1.65 37.30 -11.14
CA GLY A 11 2.95 36.84 -10.66
C GLY A 11 2.95 35.39 -10.12
N ILE A 12 1.91 34.61 -10.42
CA ILE A 12 1.78 33.22 -9.96
C ILE A 12 2.24 32.30 -11.10
N GLU A 13 3.43 31.72 -10.95
CA GLU A 13 3.84 30.59 -11.78
C GLU A 13 3.18 29.31 -11.26
N LEU A 14 2.32 28.71 -12.08
CA LEU A 14 1.63 27.47 -11.75
C LEU A 14 2.66 26.33 -11.71
N ALA A 15 2.97 25.82 -10.51
CA ALA A 15 3.95 24.75 -10.29
C ALA A 15 3.64 23.43 -11.05
N TRP A 16 2.40 23.26 -11.51
CA TRP A 16 1.87 22.07 -12.18
C TRP A 16 1.75 22.20 -13.71
N GLY A 17 2.24 23.30 -14.29
CA GLY A 17 2.30 23.48 -15.74
C GLY A 17 0.94 23.70 -16.43
N ARG A 18 0.89 23.47 -17.74
CA ARG A 18 -0.24 23.87 -18.62
C ARG A 18 -1.53 23.08 -18.37
N TRP A 19 -1.44 21.83 -17.91
CA TRP A 19 -2.57 20.91 -17.83
C TRP A 19 -2.55 20.09 -16.52
N PRO A 20 -2.85 20.70 -15.36
CA PRO A 20 -2.81 20.01 -14.08
C PRO A 20 -3.72 18.78 -13.99
N LEU A 21 -4.75 18.70 -14.83
CA LEU A 21 -5.78 17.65 -14.79
C LEU A 21 -5.53 16.50 -15.78
N THR A 22 -4.42 16.48 -16.53
CA THR A 22 -4.11 15.37 -17.47
C THR A 22 -3.54 14.14 -16.77
N MET A 23 -4.07 13.79 -15.59
CA MET A 23 -3.85 12.49 -14.98
C MET A 23 -4.58 11.42 -15.79
N HIS A 24 -4.03 10.21 -15.79
CA HIS A 24 -4.65 9.05 -16.46
C HIS A 24 -6.11 8.89 -15.99
N SER A 25 -7.02 8.53 -16.90
CA SER A 25 -8.47 8.46 -16.60
C SER A 25 -8.79 7.51 -15.44
N ALA A 26 -8.03 6.43 -15.26
CA ALA A 26 -8.19 5.55 -14.11
C ALA A 26 -7.90 6.26 -12.77
N GLY A 27 -6.99 7.23 -12.74
CA GLY A 27 -6.72 8.05 -11.55
C GLY A 27 -7.93 8.90 -11.16
N TRP A 28 -8.56 9.57 -12.14
CA TRP A 28 -9.81 10.30 -11.91
C TRP A 28 -10.96 9.38 -11.51
N GLY A 29 -11.13 8.26 -12.22
CA GLY A 29 -12.16 7.27 -11.92
C GLY A 29 -12.05 6.75 -10.48
N MET A 30 -10.84 6.43 -10.02
CA MET A 30 -10.59 5.99 -8.65
C MET A 30 -10.90 7.08 -7.62
N LEU A 31 -10.51 8.33 -7.88
CA LEU A 31 -10.80 9.46 -6.99
C LEU A 31 -12.31 9.68 -6.82
N PHE A 32 -13.06 9.76 -7.93
CA PHE A 32 -14.51 9.96 -7.87
C PHE A 32 -15.22 8.78 -7.21
N ASN A 33 -14.83 7.54 -7.54
CA ASN A 33 -15.42 6.35 -6.93
C ASN A 33 -15.17 6.31 -5.41
N ALA A 34 -13.92 6.51 -4.98
CA ALA A 34 -13.58 6.54 -3.56
C ALA A 34 -14.34 7.66 -2.83
N THR A 35 -14.44 8.85 -3.42
CA THR A 35 -15.17 9.99 -2.84
C THR A 35 -16.64 9.66 -2.64
N VAL A 36 -17.31 9.15 -3.67
CA VAL A 36 -18.73 8.75 -3.58
C VAL A 36 -18.91 7.65 -2.54
N CYS A 37 -18.07 6.61 -2.56
CA CYS A 37 -18.12 5.51 -1.60
C CYS A 37 -17.96 6.00 -0.15
N VAL A 38 -17.02 6.92 0.10
CA VAL A 38 -16.80 7.49 1.44
C VAL A 38 -18.00 8.33 1.88
N VAL A 39 -18.52 9.21 1.02
CA VAL A 39 -19.68 10.06 1.35
C VAL A 39 -20.92 9.22 1.64
N VAL A 40 -21.24 8.28 0.74
CA VAL A 40 -22.38 7.38 0.93
C VAL A 40 -22.19 6.55 2.20
N SER A 41 -21.01 5.97 2.40
CA SER A 41 -20.71 5.20 3.62
C SER A 41 -20.90 6.04 4.88
N ALA A 42 -20.43 7.30 4.90
CA ALA A 42 -20.61 8.19 6.04
C ALA A 42 -22.08 8.52 6.30
N MET A 43 -22.90 8.65 5.25
CA MET A 43 -24.34 8.94 5.37
C MET A 43 -25.19 7.72 5.76
N THR A 44 -24.74 6.50 5.46
CA THR A 44 -25.52 5.26 5.65
C THR A 44 -25.04 4.42 6.84
N GLN A 45 -24.11 4.91 7.66
CA GLN A 45 -23.61 4.16 8.81
C GLN A 45 -24.70 3.92 9.87
N THR A 46 -24.78 2.69 10.36
CA THR A 46 -25.68 2.31 11.46
C THR A 46 -24.88 1.65 12.58
N ASP A 47 -25.34 1.79 13.82
CA ASP A 47 -24.68 1.22 15.00
C ASP A 47 -24.63 -0.32 14.92
N GLN A 48 -25.71 -0.94 14.46
CA GLN A 48 -25.79 -2.41 14.32
C GLN A 48 -24.76 -2.95 13.31
N ALA A 49 -24.66 -2.34 12.13
CA ALA A 49 -23.68 -2.76 11.11
C ALA A 49 -22.24 -2.51 11.58
N THR A 50 -22.01 -1.40 12.28
CA THR A 50 -20.71 -1.05 12.85
C THR A 50 -20.30 -2.05 13.92
N ALA A 51 -21.20 -2.39 14.86
CA ALA A 51 -20.97 -3.41 15.88
C ALA A 51 -20.63 -4.78 15.27
N HIS A 52 -21.36 -5.19 14.22
CA HIS A 52 -21.09 -6.43 13.50
C HIS A 52 -19.68 -6.42 12.86
N ARG A 53 -19.31 -5.35 12.15
CA ARG A 53 -17.97 -5.18 11.56
C ARG A 53 -16.87 -5.21 12.61
N MET A 54 -17.10 -4.58 13.77
CA MET A 54 -16.11 -4.52 14.85
C MET A 54 -15.85 -5.89 15.48
N LYS A 55 -16.79 -6.84 15.45
CA LYS A 55 -16.55 -8.22 15.90
C LYS A 55 -15.37 -8.85 15.16
N TYR A 56 -15.33 -8.72 13.83
CA TYR A 56 -14.22 -9.21 13.01
C TYR A 56 -12.91 -8.48 13.27
N HIS A 57 -12.93 -7.14 13.37
CA HIS A 57 -11.72 -6.36 13.65
C HIS A 57 -11.14 -6.64 15.03
N ASN A 58 -12.00 -6.84 16.03
CA ASN A 58 -11.57 -7.19 17.37
C ASN A 58 -10.94 -8.59 17.37
N PHE A 59 -11.58 -9.57 16.72
CA PHE A 59 -11.01 -10.92 16.55
C PHE A 59 -9.62 -10.88 15.88
N LEU A 60 -9.49 -10.18 14.74
CA LEU A 60 -8.20 -10.03 14.07
C LEU A 60 -7.17 -9.30 14.94
N ARG A 61 -7.58 -8.29 15.71
CA ARG A 61 -6.69 -7.60 16.64
C ARG A 61 -6.22 -8.51 17.77
N GLU A 62 -7.07 -9.43 18.23
CA GLU A 62 -6.73 -10.34 19.32
C GLU A 62 -5.77 -11.45 18.88
N HIS A 63 -5.94 -11.98 17.66
CA HIS A 63 -5.17 -13.12 17.17
C HIS A 63 -4.01 -12.75 16.23
N ALA A 64 -4.12 -11.67 15.45
CA ALA A 64 -3.13 -11.31 14.42
C ALA A 64 -2.40 -9.99 14.69
N SER A 65 -2.48 -9.43 15.91
CA SER A 65 -1.72 -8.23 16.24
C SER A 65 -0.24 -8.51 16.48
N LEU A 66 0.58 -7.55 16.08
CA LEU A 66 2.01 -7.56 16.37
C LEU A 66 2.27 -7.50 17.89
N PRO A 67 3.25 -8.28 18.39
CA PRO A 67 3.71 -8.20 19.77
C PRO A 67 4.10 -6.77 20.18
N ALA A 68 3.90 -6.42 21.45
CA ALA A 68 4.19 -5.08 21.98
C ALA A 68 5.61 -4.59 21.64
N SER A 69 6.61 -5.48 21.69
CA SER A 69 8.00 -5.19 21.36
C SER A 69 8.23 -4.78 19.89
N LYS A 70 7.34 -5.17 18.97
CA LYS A 70 7.45 -4.90 17.53
C LYS A 70 6.51 -3.81 17.04
N GLN A 71 5.61 -3.29 17.88
CA GLN A 71 4.66 -2.27 17.45
C GLN A 71 5.33 -0.96 17.00
N GLY A 72 6.50 -0.63 17.58
CA GLY A 72 7.32 0.50 17.16
C GLY A 72 7.89 0.40 15.73
N LEU A 73 7.82 -0.78 15.09
CA LEU A 73 8.26 -0.98 13.71
C LEU A 73 7.19 -0.60 12.68
N LYS A 74 5.94 -0.38 13.09
CA LYS A 74 4.84 -0.01 12.17
C LYS A 74 5.15 1.25 11.34
N PRO A 75 5.66 2.36 11.92
CA PRO A 75 6.02 3.54 11.13
C PRO A 75 7.14 3.23 10.13
N ILE A 76 8.13 2.44 10.54
CA ILE A 76 9.25 2.03 9.67
C ILE A 76 8.73 1.21 8.48
N ALA A 77 7.83 0.25 8.73
CA ALA A 77 7.20 -0.52 7.66
C ALA A 77 6.48 0.37 6.65
N TRP A 78 5.68 1.34 7.11
CA TRP A 78 5.04 2.32 6.23
C TRP A 78 6.05 3.15 5.44
N ILE A 79 7.09 3.67 6.09
CA ILE A 79 8.13 4.47 5.44
C ILE A 79 8.82 3.65 4.34
N ILE A 80 9.25 2.43 4.64
CA ILE A 80 9.92 1.56 3.67
C ILE A 80 8.99 1.25 2.49
N THR A 81 7.74 0.87 2.76
CA THR A 81 6.76 0.54 1.70
C THR A 81 6.44 1.74 0.83
N LEU A 82 6.20 2.91 1.41
CA LEU A 82 5.91 4.13 0.66
C LEU A 82 7.12 4.61 -0.14
N ALA A 83 8.33 4.54 0.43
CA ALA A 83 9.56 4.85 -0.27
C ALA A 83 9.77 3.90 -1.47
N TRP A 84 9.58 2.61 -1.26
CA TRP A 84 9.69 1.62 -2.34
C TRP A 84 8.65 1.85 -3.44
N LEU A 85 7.38 2.07 -3.07
CA LEU A 85 6.33 2.39 -4.04
C LEU A 85 6.65 3.67 -4.82
N PHE A 86 7.19 4.70 -4.16
CA PHE A 86 7.51 5.96 -4.80
C PHE A 86 8.69 5.85 -5.77
N PHE A 87 9.80 5.21 -5.37
CA PHE A 87 11.03 5.18 -6.16
C PHE A 87 11.13 3.98 -7.11
N GLY A 88 10.55 2.84 -6.77
CA GLY A 88 10.64 1.61 -7.56
C GLY A 88 9.58 1.48 -8.66
N VAL A 89 8.34 1.94 -8.40
CA VAL A 89 7.22 1.83 -9.35
C VAL A 89 6.58 3.19 -9.66
N GLY A 90 6.65 4.12 -8.71
CA GLY A 90 5.99 5.41 -8.76
C GLY A 90 6.79 6.50 -9.48
N PRO A 91 6.41 7.77 -9.27
CA PRO A 91 6.99 8.90 -10.00
C PRO A 91 8.48 9.13 -9.71
N GLY A 92 9.00 8.64 -8.58
CA GLY A 92 10.42 8.72 -8.24
C GLY A 92 11.31 7.90 -9.18
N ALA A 93 10.75 6.93 -9.92
CA ALA A 93 11.49 6.15 -10.91
C ALA A 93 12.06 7.01 -12.05
N VAL A 94 11.54 8.23 -12.27
CA VAL A 94 12.06 9.17 -13.27
C VAL A 94 13.54 9.52 -13.01
N ILE A 95 13.97 9.55 -11.74
CA ILE A 95 15.38 9.76 -11.36
C ILE A 95 16.28 8.69 -11.97
N GLY A 96 15.78 7.46 -12.06
CA GLY A 96 16.47 6.31 -12.63
C GLY A 96 16.82 6.46 -14.11
N ASN A 97 16.20 7.39 -14.84
CA ASN A 97 16.51 7.58 -16.26
C ASN A 97 17.92 8.12 -16.51
N ASP A 98 18.44 8.95 -15.61
CA ASP A 98 19.66 9.73 -15.88
C ASP A 98 20.79 9.50 -14.87
N ILE A 99 20.48 8.99 -13.66
CA ILE A 99 21.45 8.92 -12.55
C ILE A 99 22.67 8.02 -12.83
N PHE A 100 22.55 7.03 -13.71
CA PHE A 100 23.63 6.12 -14.13
C PHE A 100 24.04 6.31 -15.60
N GLY A 101 23.76 7.48 -16.15
CA GLY A 101 24.09 7.87 -17.51
C GLY A 101 22.85 8.22 -18.33
N ALA A 102 22.94 9.30 -19.10
CA ALA A 102 21.82 9.81 -19.88
C ALA A 102 21.34 8.79 -20.93
N PRO A 103 20.02 8.67 -21.19
CA PRO A 103 19.45 7.67 -22.10
C PRO A 103 20.03 7.70 -23.52
N ASN A 104 20.42 8.88 -24.00
CA ASN A 104 20.89 9.07 -25.38
C ASN A 104 22.42 9.18 -25.49
N ALA A 105 23.16 9.04 -24.39
CA ALA A 105 24.62 9.18 -24.41
C ALA A 105 25.34 7.94 -24.98
N GLY A 106 24.63 6.84 -25.19
CA GLY A 106 25.15 5.59 -25.75
C GLY A 106 25.84 4.69 -24.70
N TYR A 107 26.15 3.47 -25.12
CA TYR A 107 26.61 2.38 -24.26
C TYR A 107 27.86 2.75 -23.42
N ALA A 108 28.82 3.45 -24.01
CA ALA A 108 30.07 3.81 -23.35
C ALA A 108 29.92 4.83 -22.21
N ALA A 109 28.82 5.59 -22.21
CA ALA A 109 28.53 6.60 -21.19
C ALA A 109 27.67 6.07 -20.04
N TRP A 110 27.15 4.84 -20.13
CA TRP A 110 26.36 4.22 -19.08
C TRP A 110 27.27 3.51 -18.07
N THR A 111 27.11 3.83 -16.79
CA THR A 111 27.98 3.33 -15.71
C THR A 111 28.04 1.80 -15.64
N PHE A 112 26.93 1.14 -15.95
CA PHE A 112 26.79 -0.32 -15.82
C PHE A 112 26.76 -1.05 -17.17
N GLY A 113 27.07 -0.37 -18.29
CA GLY A 113 26.93 -0.97 -19.62
C GLY A 113 25.49 -1.38 -19.96
N MET A 114 24.51 -0.75 -19.32
CA MET A 114 23.08 -0.97 -19.57
C MET A 114 22.34 0.34 -19.35
N PRO A 115 21.14 0.53 -19.93
CA PRO A 115 20.43 1.79 -19.76
C PRO A 115 20.19 2.07 -18.28
N SER A 116 20.40 3.33 -17.86
CA SER A 116 20.33 3.73 -16.44
C SER A 116 19.04 3.26 -15.75
N ILE A 117 17.90 3.33 -16.45
CA ILE A 117 16.61 2.91 -15.89
C ILE A 117 16.59 1.42 -15.54
N TRP A 118 17.29 0.56 -16.27
CA TRP A 118 17.35 -0.86 -15.96
C TRP A 118 18.14 -1.13 -14.68
N ALA A 119 19.29 -0.47 -14.52
CA ALA A 119 20.08 -0.57 -13.29
C ALA A 119 19.27 -0.07 -12.08
N TRP A 120 18.54 1.05 -12.24
CA TRP A 120 17.62 1.56 -11.23
C TRP A 120 16.53 0.55 -10.88
N GLN A 121 15.86 -0.05 -11.87
CA GLN A 121 14.84 -1.05 -11.63
C GLN A 121 15.44 -2.24 -10.86
N ILE A 122 16.53 -2.84 -11.33
CA ILE A 122 17.14 -4.00 -10.67
C ILE A 122 17.46 -3.69 -9.20
N LEU A 123 18.03 -2.51 -8.91
CA LEU A 123 18.31 -2.07 -7.54
C LEU A 123 17.03 -2.03 -6.69
N TRP A 124 15.98 -1.35 -7.15
CA TRP A 124 14.73 -1.22 -6.39
C TRP A 124 13.97 -2.54 -6.29
N TRP A 125 14.03 -3.42 -7.30
CA TRP A 125 13.46 -4.76 -7.21
C TRP A 125 14.19 -5.61 -6.18
N ALA A 126 15.51 -5.55 -6.11
CA ALA A 126 16.29 -6.23 -5.06
C ALA A 126 15.94 -5.70 -3.66
N LEU A 127 15.84 -4.37 -3.51
CA LEU A 127 15.35 -3.75 -2.27
C LEU A 127 13.90 -4.17 -1.95
N GLY A 128 13.08 -4.37 -2.98
CA GLY A 128 11.70 -4.85 -2.87
C GLY A 128 11.63 -6.26 -2.29
N VAL A 129 12.51 -7.16 -2.71
CA VAL A 129 12.63 -8.49 -2.09
C VAL A 129 12.97 -8.37 -0.59
N GLY A 130 13.92 -7.50 -0.25
CA GLY A 130 14.27 -7.22 1.16
C GLY A 130 13.11 -6.64 1.96
N MET A 131 12.35 -5.72 1.36
CA MET A 131 11.12 -5.19 1.96
C MET A 131 10.08 -6.28 2.17
N MET A 132 9.82 -7.14 1.18
CA MET A 132 8.86 -8.24 1.31
C MET A 132 9.26 -9.21 2.40
N TRP A 133 10.55 -9.55 2.48
CA TRP A 133 11.08 -10.34 3.59
C TRP A 133 10.85 -9.66 4.95
N PHE A 134 11.13 -8.36 5.06
CA PHE A 134 10.93 -7.59 6.29
C PHE A 134 9.45 -7.60 6.72
N LEU A 135 8.53 -7.34 5.79
CA LEU A 135 7.09 -7.33 6.08
C LEU A 135 6.56 -8.73 6.43
N ALA A 136 6.97 -9.75 5.67
CA ALA A 136 6.49 -11.11 5.87
C ALA A 136 6.97 -11.71 7.20
N TYR A 137 8.27 -11.62 7.48
CA TYR A 137 8.89 -12.33 8.59
C TYR A 137 9.16 -11.44 9.79
N LYS A 138 9.74 -10.25 9.60
CA LYS A 138 10.06 -9.38 10.74
C LYS A 138 8.80 -8.76 11.35
N MET A 139 7.88 -8.33 10.48
CA MET A 139 6.56 -7.79 10.84
C MET A 139 5.47 -8.87 10.93
N GLU A 140 5.82 -10.15 10.81
CA GLU A 140 4.91 -11.29 11.09
C GLU A 140 3.60 -11.27 10.27
N MET A 141 3.55 -10.53 9.15
CA MET A 141 2.33 -10.39 8.33
C MET A 141 2.00 -11.65 7.53
N SER A 142 2.95 -12.58 7.43
CA SER A 142 2.79 -13.86 6.74
C SER A 142 3.26 -15.04 7.61
N THR A 143 3.13 -14.91 8.93
CA THR A 143 3.44 -15.97 9.89
C THR A 143 2.19 -16.42 10.64
N LEU A 144 2.21 -17.64 11.18
CA LEU A 144 1.09 -18.17 11.94
C LEU A 144 0.85 -17.36 13.23
N PRO A 145 -0.41 -17.02 13.55
CA PRO A 145 -0.78 -16.50 14.85
C PRO A 145 -0.30 -17.41 15.98
N THR A 146 0.23 -16.81 17.04
CA THR A 146 0.67 -17.55 18.23
C THR A 146 -0.49 -17.95 19.15
N LYS A 147 -1.64 -17.29 19.03
CA LYS A 147 -2.86 -17.67 19.74
C LYS A 147 -3.64 -18.66 18.88
N GLU A 148 -3.83 -19.86 19.42
CA GLU A 148 -4.70 -20.87 18.82
C GLU A 148 -6.12 -20.31 18.66
N VAL A 149 -6.72 -20.62 17.52
CA VAL A 149 -8.12 -20.29 17.24
C VAL A 149 -8.92 -21.52 17.64
N GLU A 150 -9.57 -21.45 18.80
CA GLU A 150 -10.53 -22.46 19.20
C GLU A 150 -11.80 -22.28 18.35
N ALA A 151 -12.10 -23.27 17.51
CA ALA A 151 -13.34 -23.26 16.76
C ALA A 151 -14.47 -23.47 17.76
N LEU A 152 -15.41 -22.51 17.85
CA LEU A 152 -16.60 -22.59 18.72
C LEU A 152 -17.61 -23.67 18.26
N VAL A 153 -17.18 -24.65 17.46
CA VAL A 153 -17.98 -25.78 17.03
C VAL A 153 -17.51 -26.98 17.84
N ASP A 154 -18.02 -27.10 19.06
CA ASP A 154 -18.44 -28.42 19.50
C ASP A 154 -19.53 -28.83 18.51
N ASP A 155 -19.26 -29.85 17.70
CA ASP A 155 -20.26 -30.38 16.77
C ASP A 155 -21.50 -30.76 17.59
N ILE A 156 -22.65 -30.20 17.23
CA ILE A 156 -23.95 -30.51 17.87
C ILE A 156 -24.23 -32.04 17.85
N GLY A 157 -23.53 -32.79 16.99
CA GLY A 157 -23.56 -34.25 16.95
C GLY A 157 -22.87 -34.96 18.12
N ASP A 158 -21.83 -34.39 18.72
CA ASP A 158 -21.07 -35.06 19.80
C ASP A 158 -21.82 -35.05 21.13
N ALA A 159 -22.63 -34.02 21.38
CA ALA A 159 -23.51 -33.95 22.54
C ALA A 159 -24.66 -34.98 22.50
N ALA A 160 -25.11 -35.37 21.29
CA ALA A 160 -26.20 -36.34 21.13
C ALA A 160 -25.73 -37.80 21.37
N ILE A 161 -24.48 -38.13 21.05
CA ILE A 161 -23.92 -39.49 21.22
C ILE A 161 -23.69 -39.82 22.70
N ALA A 162 -23.36 -38.82 23.52
CA ALA A 162 -23.14 -39.00 24.96
C ALA A 162 -24.43 -39.17 25.78
N GLY A 163 -25.60 -38.78 25.24
CA GLY A 163 -26.90 -38.88 25.93
C GLY A 163 -27.62 -40.22 25.76
N ASP A 164 -27.26 -41.01 24.74
CA ASP A 164 -27.94 -42.26 24.37
C ASP A 164 -27.25 -43.51 24.93
N SER A 165 -26.21 -43.33 25.75
CA SER A 165 -25.43 -44.40 26.39
C SER A 165 -25.62 -44.49 27.93
N ALA A 166 -26.72 -43.93 28.44
CA ALA A 166 -27.11 -44.02 29.86
C ALA A 166 -28.32 -44.93 30.08
#